data_AF-A0A318QPV3-F1
#
_entry.id   AF-A0A318QPV3-F1
#
_cell.length_a   1.000
_cell.length_b   1.000
_cell.length_c   1.000
_cell.angle_alpha   90.00
_cell.angle_beta   90.00
_cell.angle_gamma   90.00
#
_symmetry.space_group_name_H-M   'P 1'
#
loop_
_entity.id
_entity.type
_entity.pdbx_description
1 polymer ?
#
loop_
_entity_poly.entity_id
_entity_poly.type
_entity_poly.pdbx_seq_one_letter_code
_entity_poly.pdbx_strand_id
1 'polypeptide(L)'
;MRAACADPADAIRLLLSLTTWTPTAQPSTAPVGAAIATLVSAMGQTLRRCALVSLANACAEYEPSSYDDALTVRAQVAQAFDTEILAAADAYQDATYQALRALRTAVIIDITTRGAQLAALVTVTTPAPDSVLPMAYRLYGDATRADDLIGRADPVHPSFMPTSFEALQS
;
A
#
# COMPACT_ATOMS: atom_id res chain seq x y z
N MET A 1 -6.09 -6.78 -14.65
CA MET A 1 -5.96 -6.93 -13.18
C MET A 1 -7.05 -6.20 -12.40
N ARG A 2 -7.46 -4.97 -12.75
CA ARG A 2 -8.56 -4.25 -12.06
C ARG A 2 -9.86 -5.07 -11.88
N ALA A 3 -10.27 -5.86 -12.87
CA ALA A 3 -11.46 -6.72 -12.77
C ALA A 3 -11.25 -8.06 -12.03
N ALA A 4 -10.03 -8.35 -11.56
CA ALA A 4 -9.68 -9.64 -10.95
C ALA A 4 -9.44 -9.56 -9.42
N CYS A 5 -9.34 -8.35 -8.87
CA CYS A 5 -9.17 -8.12 -7.43
C CYS A 5 -10.47 -7.54 -6.88
N ALA A 6 -11.09 -8.22 -5.92
CA ALA A 6 -12.31 -7.76 -5.27
C ALA A 6 -12.06 -6.59 -4.30
N ASP A 7 -10.83 -6.47 -3.80
CA ASP A 7 -10.40 -5.45 -2.85
C ASP A 7 -9.32 -4.53 -3.47
N PRO A 8 -9.52 -3.20 -3.47
CA PRO A 8 -8.50 -2.21 -3.86
C PRO A 8 -7.17 -2.35 -3.11
N ALA A 9 -7.16 -2.76 -1.84
CA ALA A 9 -5.93 -2.95 -1.06
C ALA A 9 -5.10 -4.13 -1.62
N ASP A 10 -5.76 -5.21 -2.02
CA ASP A 10 -5.11 -6.34 -2.69
C ASP A 10 -4.55 -5.95 -4.06
N ALA A 11 -5.27 -5.11 -4.80
CA ALA A 11 -4.78 -4.57 -6.06
C ALA A 11 -3.48 -3.78 -5.86
N ILE A 12 -3.41 -2.91 -4.83
CA ILE A 12 -2.19 -2.17 -4.47
C ILE A 12 -1.05 -3.12 -4.15
N ARG A 13 -1.27 -4.13 -3.30
CA ARG A 13 -0.26 -5.11 -2.91
C ARG A 13 0.32 -5.87 -4.10
N LEU A 14 -0.53 -6.35 -5.00
CA LEU A 14 -0.10 -7.05 -6.22
C LEU A 14 0.67 -6.12 -7.16
N LEU A 15 0.19 -4.89 -7.35
CA LEU A 15 0.85 -3.91 -8.20
C LEU A 15 2.22 -3.49 -7.65
N LEU A 16 2.35 -3.34 -6.33
CA LEU A 16 3.64 -3.09 -5.68
C LEU A 16 4.66 -4.20 -6.01
N SER A 17 4.25 -5.48 -5.99
CA SER A 17 5.16 -6.56 -6.39
C SER A 17 5.64 -6.42 -7.83
N LEU A 18 4.75 -6.01 -8.75
CA LEU A 18 5.10 -5.79 -10.16
C LEU A 18 6.03 -4.61 -10.38
N THR A 19 6.00 -3.58 -9.51
CA THR A 19 6.95 -2.45 -9.61
C THR A 19 8.40 -2.86 -9.33
N THR A 20 8.63 -3.99 -8.66
CA THR A 20 9.99 -4.49 -8.37
C THR A 20 10.49 -5.51 -9.38
N TRP A 21 9.63 -5.98 -10.28
CA TRP A 21 9.98 -7.02 -11.24
C TRP A 21 11.02 -6.52 -12.25
N THR A 22 12.04 -7.34 -12.49
CA THR A 22 13.07 -7.08 -13.49
C THR A 22 13.22 -8.30 -14.40
N PRO A 23 13.28 -8.11 -15.73
CA PRO A 23 13.45 -9.23 -16.63
C PRO A 23 14.88 -9.78 -16.59
N THR A 24 15.01 -11.10 -16.68
CA THR A 24 16.30 -11.78 -16.77
C THR A 24 16.78 -11.82 -18.21
N ALA A 25 17.93 -11.18 -18.49
CA ALA A 25 18.59 -11.30 -19.79
C ALA A 25 19.56 -12.49 -19.79
N GLN A 26 19.59 -13.26 -20.88
CA GLN A 26 20.56 -14.34 -21.03
C GLN A 26 21.94 -13.75 -21.38
N PRO A 27 23.01 -14.13 -20.67
CA PRO A 27 24.35 -13.62 -20.96
C PRO A 27 24.79 -14.07 -22.36
N SER A 28 25.36 -13.15 -23.12
CA SER A 28 25.89 -13.42 -24.46
C SER A 28 27.02 -12.44 -24.78
N THR A 29 28.07 -12.96 -25.41
CA THR A 29 29.22 -12.18 -25.88
C THR A 29 29.07 -11.69 -27.31
N ALA A 30 28.02 -12.14 -28.01
CA ALA A 30 27.74 -11.70 -29.37
C ALA A 30 27.13 -10.28 -29.37
N PRO A 31 27.40 -9.44 -30.39
CA PRO A 31 26.80 -8.09 -30.49
C PRO A 31 25.27 -8.10 -30.45
N VAL A 32 24.63 -9.13 -31.02
CA VAL A 32 23.18 -9.34 -30.95
C VAL A 32 22.70 -9.57 -29.51
N GLY A 33 23.51 -10.21 -28.67
CA GLY A 33 23.22 -10.43 -27.26
C GLY A 33 23.14 -9.13 -26.46
N ALA A 34 24.04 -8.19 -26.72
CA ALA A 34 24.01 -6.87 -26.10
C ALA A 34 22.78 -6.05 -26.51
N ALA A 35 22.36 -6.14 -27.79
CA ALA A 35 21.13 -5.52 -28.27
C ALA A 35 19.89 -6.12 -27.59
N ILE A 36 19.82 -7.45 -27.44
CA ILE A 36 18.74 -8.14 -26.72
C ILE A 36 18.71 -7.70 -25.25
N ALA A 37 19.85 -7.64 -24.56
CA ALA A 37 19.90 -7.20 -23.16
C ALA A 37 19.36 -5.76 -22.99
N THR A 38 19.69 -4.86 -23.93
CA THR A 38 19.18 -3.49 -23.94
C THR A 38 17.66 -3.44 -24.12
N LEU A 39 17.13 -4.20 -25.08
CA LEU A 39 15.69 -4.32 -25.33
C LEU A 39 14.96 -4.86 -24.10
N VAL A 40 15.49 -5.93 -23.50
CA VAL A 40 14.90 -6.58 -22.32
C VAL A 40 14.87 -5.62 -21.13
N SER A 41 15.94 -4.85 -20.89
CA SER A 41 15.97 -3.81 -19.86
C SER A 41 14.93 -2.70 -20.11
N ALA A 42 14.83 -2.20 -21.35
CA ALA A 42 13.85 -1.19 -21.71
C ALA A 42 12.40 -1.68 -21.57
N MET A 43 12.14 -2.95 -21.91
CA MET A 43 10.85 -3.60 -21.66
C MET A 43 10.54 -3.66 -20.16
N GLY A 44 11.51 -4.03 -19.34
CA GLY A 44 11.38 -4.03 -17.87
C GLY A 44 10.99 -2.66 -17.33
N GLN A 45 11.70 -1.60 -17.75
CA GLN A 45 11.39 -0.22 -17.36
C GLN A 45 9.96 0.18 -17.76
N THR A 46 9.56 -0.15 -18.99
CA THR A 46 8.22 0.17 -19.51
C THR A 46 7.13 -0.53 -18.71
N LEU A 47 7.30 -1.82 -18.40
CA LEU A 47 6.34 -2.60 -17.62
C LEU A 47 6.21 -2.08 -16.19
N ARG A 48 7.32 -1.73 -15.52
CA ARG A 48 7.29 -1.12 -14.18
C ARG A 48 6.54 0.22 -14.18
N ARG A 49 6.73 1.04 -15.21
CA ARG A 49 6.01 2.33 -15.35
C ARG A 49 4.52 2.12 -15.58
N CYS A 50 4.14 1.18 -16.43
CA CYS A 50 2.73 0.80 -16.59
C CYS A 50 2.13 0.32 -15.26
N ALA A 51 2.89 -0.48 -14.49
CA ALA A 51 2.47 -0.92 -13.16
C ALA A 51 2.28 0.26 -12.19
N LEU A 52 3.19 1.25 -12.19
CA LEU A 52 3.06 2.47 -11.37
C LEU A 52 1.84 3.32 -11.76
N VAL A 53 1.53 3.44 -13.05
CA VAL A 53 0.32 4.14 -13.51
C VAL A 53 -0.93 3.39 -13.05
N SER A 54 -0.94 2.06 -13.14
CA SER A 54 -2.05 1.27 -12.59
C SER A 54 -2.13 1.34 -11.06
N LEU A 55 -0.98 1.47 -10.37
CA LEU A 55 -0.92 1.62 -8.92
C LEU A 55 -1.53 2.94 -8.49
N ALA A 56 -1.16 4.05 -9.14
CA ALA A 56 -1.77 5.37 -8.88
C ALA A 56 -3.30 5.34 -9.06
N ASN A 57 -3.77 4.64 -10.08
CA ASN A 57 -5.17 4.41 -10.33
C ASN A 57 -5.86 3.58 -9.24
N ALA A 58 -5.22 2.50 -8.76
CA ALA A 58 -5.72 1.70 -7.65
C ALA A 58 -5.74 2.52 -6.34
N CYS A 59 -4.74 3.36 -6.10
CA CYS A 59 -4.71 4.28 -4.96
C CYS A 59 -5.89 5.26 -4.98
N ALA A 60 -6.37 5.67 -6.15
CA ALA A 60 -7.52 6.56 -6.28
C ALA A 60 -8.85 5.90 -5.86
N GLU A 61 -8.94 4.57 -5.92
CA GLU A 61 -10.10 3.78 -5.48
C GLU A 61 -9.96 3.25 -4.05
N TYR A 62 -8.76 3.34 -3.48
CA TYR A 62 -8.46 2.81 -2.15
C TYR A 62 -8.93 3.75 -1.04
N GLU A 63 -9.66 3.18 -0.10
CA GLU A 63 -10.16 3.83 1.10
C GLU A 63 -9.40 3.30 2.32
N PRO A 64 -8.58 4.13 2.99
CA PRO A 64 -7.80 3.67 4.14
C PRO A 64 -8.70 3.37 5.33
N SER A 65 -8.36 2.32 6.09
CA SER A 65 -9.13 1.87 7.25
C SER A 65 -8.78 2.63 8.55
N SER A 66 -7.60 3.24 8.60
CA SER A 66 -7.07 4.02 9.72
C SER A 66 -6.01 5.01 9.24
N TYR A 67 -5.61 5.95 10.10
CA TYR A 67 -4.50 6.85 9.80
C TYR A 67 -3.19 6.08 9.54
N ASP A 68 -2.90 5.05 10.31
CA ASP A 68 -1.66 4.25 10.19
C ASP A 68 -1.63 3.38 8.93
N ASP A 69 -2.80 2.88 8.50
CA ASP A 69 -2.98 2.20 7.22
C ASP A 69 -2.68 3.16 6.05
N ALA A 70 -3.27 4.36 6.07
CA ALA A 70 -2.99 5.40 5.09
C ALA A 70 -1.49 5.77 5.06
N LEU A 71 -0.85 5.88 6.23
CA LEU A 71 0.58 6.17 6.35
C LEU A 71 1.43 5.06 5.73
N THR A 72 1.09 3.80 5.99
CA THR A 72 1.80 2.62 5.50
C THR A 72 1.71 2.53 3.98
N VAL A 73 0.50 2.60 3.42
CA VAL A 73 0.29 2.56 1.97
C VAL A 73 0.98 3.74 1.29
N ARG A 74 0.88 4.94 1.86
CA ARG A 74 1.58 6.13 1.35
C ARG A 74 3.09 5.93 1.28
N ALA A 75 3.70 5.34 2.31
CA ALA A 75 5.13 5.09 2.35
C ALA A 75 5.57 4.08 1.28
N GLN A 76 4.83 2.97 1.13
CA GLN A 76 5.11 1.94 0.12
C GLN A 76 5.01 2.49 -1.31
N VAL A 77 3.94 3.24 -1.58
CA VAL A 77 3.71 3.87 -2.89
C VAL A 77 4.79 4.90 -3.19
N ALA A 78 5.14 5.75 -2.21
CA ALA A 78 6.21 6.73 -2.35
C ALA A 78 7.54 6.06 -2.70
N GLN A 79 7.90 4.97 -2.01
CA GLN A 79 9.12 4.22 -2.27
C GLN A 79 9.15 3.60 -3.68
N ALA A 80 8.02 3.06 -4.15
CA ALA A 80 7.90 2.49 -5.49
C ALA A 80 8.12 3.57 -6.56
N PHE A 81 7.54 4.77 -6.38
CA PHE A 81 7.79 5.90 -7.27
C PHE A 81 9.23 6.40 -7.22
N ASP A 82 9.81 6.54 -6.02
CA ASP A 82 11.17 7.06 -5.85
C ASP A 82 12.20 6.17 -6.57
N THR A 83 12.00 4.84 -6.53
CA THR A 83 12.88 3.89 -7.22
C THR A 83 12.87 4.10 -8.74
N GLU A 84 11.70 4.27 -9.36
CA GLU A 84 11.62 4.48 -10.82
C GLU A 84 11.99 5.90 -11.23
N ILE A 85 11.76 6.90 -10.37
CA ILE A 85 12.22 8.28 -10.57
C ILE A 85 13.75 8.33 -10.64
N LEU A 86 14.44 7.63 -9.73
CA LEU A 86 15.90 7.51 -9.75
C LEU A 86 16.37 6.80 -11.03
N ALA A 87 15.73 5.69 -11.42
CA ALA A 87 16.06 4.99 -12.66
C ALA A 87 15.85 5.86 -13.92
N ALA A 88 14.82 6.71 -13.94
CA ALA A 88 14.59 7.66 -15.03
C ALA A 88 15.66 8.77 -15.06
N ALA A 89 16.12 9.24 -13.90
CA ALA A 89 17.19 10.22 -13.79
C ALA A 89 18.53 9.67 -14.29
N ASP A 90 18.90 8.44 -13.88
CA ASP A 90 20.13 7.76 -14.32
C ASP A 90 20.14 7.52 -15.84
N ALA A 91 18.95 7.35 -16.43
CA ALA A 91 18.77 7.17 -17.87
C ALA A 91 18.63 8.48 -18.65
N TYR A 92 18.77 9.65 -18.01
CA TYR A 92 18.62 10.99 -18.61
C TYR A 92 17.25 11.21 -19.28
N GLN A 93 16.19 10.66 -18.71
CA GLN A 93 14.83 10.73 -19.25
C GLN A 93 14.02 11.84 -18.56
N ASP A 94 14.37 13.10 -18.82
CA ASP A 94 13.82 14.28 -18.10
C ASP A 94 12.29 14.35 -18.11
N ALA A 95 11.66 14.09 -19.26
CA ALA A 95 10.20 14.11 -19.38
C ALA A 95 9.53 13.04 -18.50
N THR A 96 10.09 11.83 -18.49
CA THR A 96 9.61 10.73 -17.63
C THR A 96 9.81 11.05 -16.16
N TYR A 97 10.98 11.58 -15.80
CA TYR A 97 11.30 12.00 -14.44
C TYR A 97 10.28 13.01 -13.92
N GLN A 98 9.99 14.07 -14.69
CA GLN A 98 9.01 15.09 -14.31
C GLN A 98 7.60 14.51 -14.18
N ALA A 99 7.17 13.68 -15.12
CA ALA A 99 5.85 13.06 -15.10
C ALA A 99 5.65 12.15 -13.88
N LEU A 100 6.63 11.30 -13.57
CA LEU A 100 6.58 10.41 -12.39
C LEU A 100 6.59 11.20 -11.08
N ARG A 101 7.37 12.29 -10.99
CA ARG A 101 7.41 13.14 -9.80
C ARG A 101 6.09 13.88 -9.56
N ALA A 102 5.45 14.36 -10.63
CA ALA A 102 4.13 14.97 -10.56
C ALA A 102 3.08 13.94 -10.09
N LEU A 103 3.07 12.75 -10.69
CA LEU A 103 2.15 11.68 -10.32
C LEU A 103 2.33 11.24 -8.86
N ARG A 104 3.57 11.03 -8.40
CA ARG A 104 3.90 10.72 -7.00
C ARG A 104 3.31 11.77 -6.06
N THR A 105 3.50 13.05 -6.39
CA THR A 105 3.01 14.15 -5.56
C THR A 105 1.49 14.13 -5.45
N ALA A 106 0.79 13.96 -6.58
CA ALA A 106 -0.66 13.88 -6.60
C ALA A 106 -1.19 12.72 -5.75
N VAL A 107 -0.63 11.52 -5.91
CA VAL A 107 -1.04 10.31 -5.15
C VAL A 107 -0.78 10.48 -3.65
N ILE A 108 0.36 11.04 -3.27
CA ILE A 108 0.68 11.27 -1.85
C ILE A 108 -0.27 12.27 -1.22
N ILE A 109 -0.58 13.38 -1.90
CA ILE A 109 -1.55 14.37 -1.42
C ILE A 109 -2.93 13.73 -1.25
N ASP A 110 -3.35 12.93 -2.23
CA ASP A 110 -4.64 12.24 -2.25
C ASP A 110 -4.79 11.28 -1.05
N ILE A 111 -3.83 10.37 -0.85
CA ILE A 111 -3.82 9.45 0.30
C ILE A 111 -3.72 10.20 1.62
N THR A 112 -2.89 11.25 1.70
CA THR A 112 -2.74 12.05 2.93
C THR A 112 -4.03 12.78 3.29
N THR A 113 -4.74 13.32 2.30
CA THR A 113 -6.00 14.03 2.53
C THR A 113 -7.08 13.08 3.03
N ARG A 114 -7.19 11.88 2.45
CA ARG A 114 -8.12 10.84 2.93
C ARG A 114 -7.75 10.32 4.32
N GLY A 115 -6.46 10.05 4.55
CA GLY A 115 -5.97 9.55 5.84
C GLY A 115 -6.06 10.55 7.00
N ALA A 116 -5.96 11.85 6.72
CA ALA A 116 -5.94 12.89 7.76
C ALA A 116 -7.23 12.99 8.59
N GLN A 117 -8.35 12.46 8.09
CA GLN A 117 -9.64 12.47 8.78
C GLN A 117 -9.89 11.18 9.60
N LEU A 118 -9.00 10.20 9.50
CA LEU A 118 -9.16 8.89 10.14
C LEU A 118 -8.53 8.87 11.53
N ALA A 119 -9.13 8.11 12.43
CA ALA A 119 -8.56 7.85 13.75
C ALA A 119 -7.26 7.02 13.62
N ALA A 120 -6.29 7.34 14.48
CA ALA A 120 -5.07 6.55 14.65
C ALA A 120 -5.36 5.25 15.40
N LEU A 121 -4.51 4.25 15.20
CA LEU A 121 -4.55 3.01 15.98
C LEU A 121 -3.76 3.19 17.29
N VAL A 122 -4.32 2.65 18.36
CA VAL A 122 -3.71 2.61 19.69
C VAL A 122 -3.74 1.17 20.19
N THR A 123 -2.61 0.72 20.74
CA THR A 123 -2.54 -0.57 21.43
C THR A 123 -3.20 -0.47 22.80
N VAL A 124 -4.28 -1.22 22.99
CA VAL A 124 -4.98 -1.34 24.26
C VAL A 124 -4.51 -2.62 24.95
N THR A 125 -4.16 -2.50 26.24
CA THR A 125 -3.85 -3.64 27.08
C THR A 125 -4.83 -3.76 28.24
N THR A 126 -5.34 -4.97 28.46
CA THR A 126 -6.26 -5.28 29.55
C THR A 126 -5.64 -6.34 30.47
N PRO A 127 -5.91 -6.28 31.79
CA PRO A 127 -5.33 -7.23 32.75
C PRO A 127 -5.88 -8.65 32.62
N ALA A 128 -7.05 -8.85 32.01
CA ALA A 128 -7.67 -10.15 31.79
C ALA A 128 -8.55 -10.13 30.52
N PRO A 129 -8.80 -11.29 29.89
CA PRO A 129 -9.77 -11.41 28.80
C PRO A 129 -11.17 -10.94 29.23
N ASP A 130 -11.82 -10.14 28.41
CA ASP A 130 -13.18 -9.64 28.61
C ASP A 130 -13.99 -9.81 27.31
N SER A 131 -15.30 -9.69 27.41
CA SER A 131 -16.20 -9.71 26.25
C SER A 131 -16.11 -8.41 25.47
N VAL A 132 -16.32 -8.48 24.15
CA VAL A 132 -16.12 -7.33 23.26
C VAL A 132 -17.11 -6.18 23.51
N LEU A 133 -18.35 -6.47 23.90
CA LEU A 133 -19.40 -5.45 24.11
C LEU A 133 -19.06 -4.44 25.22
N PRO A 134 -18.76 -4.86 26.48
CA PRO A 134 -18.35 -3.93 27.51
C PRO A 134 -17.02 -3.24 27.18
N MET A 135 -16.14 -3.89 26.42
CA MET A 135 -14.88 -3.29 26.01
C MET A 135 -15.06 -2.18 24.97
N ALA A 136 -15.93 -2.37 23.97
CA ALA A 136 -16.31 -1.36 23.00
C ALA A 136 -16.97 -0.15 23.68
N TYR A 137 -17.88 -0.39 24.63
CA TYR A 137 -18.48 0.69 25.40
C TYR A 137 -17.46 1.46 26.25
N ARG A 138 -16.46 0.78 26.84
CA ARG A 138 -15.40 1.44 27.62
C ARG A 138 -14.43 2.26 26.77
N LEU A 139 -14.11 1.81 25.56
CA LEU A 139 -13.15 2.47 24.68
C LEU A 139 -13.78 3.61 23.86
N TYR A 140 -15.00 3.39 23.37
CA TYR A 140 -15.67 4.27 22.41
C TYR A 140 -16.91 4.98 22.95
N GLY A 141 -17.40 4.60 24.14
CA GLY A 141 -18.70 5.05 24.64
C GLY A 141 -19.90 4.46 23.89
N ASP A 142 -19.66 3.54 22.96
CA ASP A 142 -20.67 2.99 22.04
C ASP A 142 -20.43 1.49 21.83
N ALA A 143 -21.42 0.68 22.20
CA ALA A 143 -21.36 -0.78 22.04
C ALA A 143 -21.54 -1.24 20.59
N THR A 144 -22.08 -0.40 19.70
CA THR A 144 -22.25 -0.73 18.27
C THR A 144 -20.91 -0.82 17.53
N ARG A 145 -19.84 -0.29 18.12
CA ARG A 145 -18.46 -0.40 17.63
C ARG A 145 -17.78 -1.73 17.97
N ALA A 146 -18.52 -2.71 18.48
CA ALA A 146 -17.98 -4.03 18.81
C ALA A 146 -17.43 -4.76 17.58
N ASP A 147 -18.14 -4.76 16.45
CA ASP A 147 -17.70 -5.48 15.23
C ASP A 147 -16.39 -4.92 14.67
N ASP A 148 -16.22 -3.60 14.75
CA ASP A 148 -15.00 -2.87 14.40
C ASP A 148 -13.79 -3.30 15.25
N LEU A 149 -14.03 -3.59 16.53
CA LEU A 149 -13.04 -4.07 17.48
C LEU A 149 -12.72 -5.56 17.28
N ILE A 150 -13.73 -6.39 16.97
CA ILE A 150 -13.54 -7.80 16.59
C ILE A 150 -12.65 -7.88 15.36
N GLY A 151 -12.96 -7.10 14.31
CA GLY A 151 -12.21 -7.12 13.05
C GLY A 151 -10.73 -6.76 13.21
N ARG A 152 -10.37 -5.92 14.19
CA ARG A 152 -8.98 -5.55 14.46
C ARG A 152 -8.26 -6.49 15.41
N ALA A 153 -8.93 -6.96 16.45
CA ALA A 153 -8.32 -7.83 17.46
C ALA A 153 -8.22 -9.30 17.00
N ASP A 154 -9.00 -9.69 16.00
CA ASP A 154 -9.13 -11.06 15.48
C ASP A 154 -9.20 -12.13 16.60
N PRO A 155 -10.16 -12.01 17.54
CA PRO A 155 -10.25 -12.92 18.66
C PRO A 155 -10.73 -14.30 18.21
N VAL A 156 -10.27 -15.36 18.88
CA VAL A 156 -10.80 -16.72 18.67
C VAL A 156 -12.32 -16.77 18.93
N HIS A 157 -12.79 -16.01 19.91
CA HIS A 157 -14.22 -15.86 20.21
C HIS A 157 -14.53 -14.46 20.76
N PRO A 158 -15.63 -13.78 20.32
CA PRO A 158 -15.96 -12.41 20.75
C PRO A 158 -16.15 -12.21 22.26
N SER A 159 -16.53 -13.27 22.99
CA SER A 159 -16.62 -13.23 24.46
C SER A 159 -15.27 -13.34 25.19
N PHE A 160 -14.18 -13.61 24.47
CA PHE A 160 -12.83 -13.80 25.01
C PHE A 160 -11.82 -13.02 24.17
N MET A 161 -11.89 -11.70 24.25
CA MET A 161 -10.93 -10.83 23.57
C MET A 161 -9.52 -11.03 24.14
N PRO A 162 -8.47 -10.92 23.30
CA PRO A 162 -7.09 -10.97 23.77
C PRO A 162 -6.79 -9.80 24.72
N THR A 163 -5.77 -9.97 25.57
CA THR A 163 -5.34 -8.95 26.53
C THR A 163 -4.53 -7.82 25.92
N SER A 164 -4.15 -7.93 24.65
CA SER A 164 -3.46 -6.90 23.87
C SER A 164 -4.03 -6.90 22.46
N PHE A 165 -4.53 -5.76 22.00
CA PHE A 165 -5.10 -5.59 20.66
C PHE A 165 -5.06 -4.12 20.22
N GLU A 166 -5.28 -3.88 18.93
CA GLU A 166 -5.36 -2.54 18.36
C GLU A 166 -6.81 -2.04 18.33
N ALA A 167 -6.99 -0.78 18.71
CA ALA A 167 -8.27 -0.08 18.71
C ALA A 167 -8.09 1.30 18.07
N LEU A 168 -9.16 1.88 17.53
CA LEU A 168 -9.11 3.26 17.07
C LEU A 168 -9.03 4.21 18.28
N GLN A 169 -8.30 5.30 18.12
CA GLN A 169 -8.30 6.39 19.08
C GLN A 169 -9.65 7.12 19.01
N SER A 170 -10.27 7.35 20.17
CA SER A 170 -11.50 8.15 20.32
C SER A 170 -11.23 9.64 20.43
#